data_AF-A0A8K0A300-F1
#
_entry.id   AF-A0A8K0A300-F1
#
_cell.length_a   1.000
_cell.length_b   1.000
_cell.length_c   1.000
_cell.angle_alpha   90.00
_cell.angle_beta   90.00
_cell.angle_gamma   90.00
#
_symmetry.space_group_name_H-M   'P 1'
#
loop_
_entity.id
_entity.type
_entity.pdbx_description
1 polymer ?
#
loop_
_entity_poly.entity_id
_entity_poly.type
_entity_poly.pdbx_seq_one_letter_code
_entity_poly.pdbx_strand_id
1 'polypeptide(L)'
;MGCCDACIRCLGRIPYASLIATILLAAGIAVFCGSFYTAVIQTRTLFSFGDARSVTVDFFNLTEALKWSAVGITAFMGVYAFILLLIGFLATGASKEKKYCGFGTGLGSRITVAFFLVLTYIIFIGWLLMSCMGVIPSLFFYLTVIVKAAPYKVGGQSCLNLQQFGLDVVFNTTNDTPANTGLGNNMWEYCGNDYNKFQADGFQLFNLYIVALVGALVVTISLVHYLTCLSANYAHLKDSGKIYKYEETKYREEQELHNIVTNSKEKLNY
;
A
#
# COMPACT_ATOMS: atom_id res chain seq x y z
N MET A 1 -18.51 -9.07 -41.39
CA MET A 1 -18.61 -8.77 -39.93
C MET A 1 -17.21 -8.38 -39.47
N GLY A 2 -16.96 -7.08 -39.33
CA GLY A 2 -15.63 -6.47 -39.48
C GLY A 2 -14.83 -6.32 -38.18
N CYS A 3 -13.51 -6.16 -38.33
CA CYS A 3 -12.54 -5.90 -37.25
C CYS A 3 -12.93 -4.73 -36.32
N CYS A 4 -13.71 -3.75 -36.80
CA CYS A 4 -14.20 -2.66 -35.95
C CYS A 4 -15.17 -3.12 -34.87
N ASP A 5 -16.06 -4.08 -35.14
CA ASP A 5 -16.97 -4.62 -34.12
C ASP A 5 -16.22 -5.50 -33.10
N ALA A 6 -15.16 -6.19 -33.55
CA ALA A 6 -14.26 -6.92 -32.67
C ALA A 6 -13.46 -5.97 -31.77
N CYS A 7 -12.95 -4.86 -32.31
CA CYS A 7 -12.21 -3.85 -31.55
C CYS A 7 -13.09 -3.10 -30.55
N ILE A 8 -14.32 -2.74 -30.92
CA ILE A 8 -15.30 -2.11 -30.01
C ILE A 8 -15.75 -3.09 -28.91
N ARG A 9 -15.93 -4.39 -29.24
CA ARG A 9 -16.15 -5.45 -28.25
C ARG A 9 -14.95 -5.67 -27.32
N CYS A 10 -13.72 -5.48 -27.81
CA CYS A 10 -12.50 -5.56 -27.00
C CYS A 10 -12.32 -4.34 -26.09
N LEU A 11 -12.64 -3.14 -26.56
CA LEU A 11 -12.62 -1.90 -25.76
C LEU A 11 -13.67 -1.94 -24.65
N GLY A 12 -14.88 -2.45 -24.92
CA GLY A 12 -15.91 -2.70 -23.90
C GLY A 12 -15.63 -3.87 -22.94
N ARG A 13 -14.44 -4.50 -23.02
CA ARG A 13 -13.99 -5.66 -22.21
C ARG A 13 -12.90 -5.29 -21.20
N ILE A 14 -12.44 -4.04 -21.18
CA ILE A 14 -11.39 -3.57 -20.26
C ILE A 14 -12.02 -3.25 -18.90
N PRO A 15 -11.51 -3.81 -17.78
CA PRO A 15 -11.94 -3.43 -16.44
C PRO A 15 -11.34 -2.05 -16.11
N TYR A 16 -11.99 -0.99 -16.61
CA TYR A 16 -11.54 0.40 -16.42
C TYR A 16 -11.31 0.73 -14.94
N ALA A 17 -12.14 0.21 -14.04
CA ALA A 17 -11.98 0.38 -12.60
C ALA A 17 -10.68 -0.24 -12.06
N SER A 18 -10.36 -1.49 -12.45
CA SER A 18 -9.10 -2.13 -12.04
C SER A 18 -7.89 -1.44 -12.65
N LEU A 19 -7.97 -0.97 -13.89
CA LEU A 19 -6.88 -0.25 -14.54
C LEU A 19 -6.58 1.10 -13.88
N ILE A 20 -7.62 1.87 -13.53
CA ILE A 20 -7.47 3.11 -12.76
C ILE A 20 -6.86 2.80 -11.38
N ALA A 21 -7.33 1.75 -10.71
CA ALA A 21 -6.75 1.32 -9.44
C ALA A 21 -5.27 0.93 -9.57
N THR A 22 -4.85 0.28 -10.66
CA THR A 22 -3.44 -0.03 -10.93
C THR A 22 -2.60 1.23 -11.11
N ILE A 23 -3.09 2.21 -11.87
CA ILE A 23 -2.37 3.47 -12.10
C ILE A 23 -2.20 4.23 -10.78
N LEU A 24 -3.26 4.35 -9.98
CA LEU A 24 -3.21 4.96 -8.66
C LEU A 24 -2.23 4.23 -7.74
N LEU A 25 -2.28 2.89 -7.73
CA LEU A 25 -1.39 2.07 -6.93
C LEU A 25 0.08 2.28 -7.34
N ALA A 26 0.38 2.25 -8.63
CA ALA A 26 1.72 2.46 -9.16
C ALA A 26 2.26 3.86 -8.84
N ALA A 27 1.43 4.90 -9.03
CA ALA A 27 1.79 6.28 -8.69
C ALA A 27 2.04 6.43 -7.18
N GLY A 28 1.15 5.91 -6.35
CA GLY A 28 1.27 5.96 -4.89
C GLY A 28 2.54 5.27 -4.38
N ILE A 29 2.85 4.08 -4.89
CA ILE A 29 4.07 3.34 -4.53
C ILE A 29 5.32 4.10 -4.97
N ALA A 30 5.35 4.63 -6.19
CA ALA A 30 6.50 5.39 -6.69
C ALA A 30 6.77 6.65 -5.87
N VAL A 31 5.70 7.40 -5.55
CA VAL A 31 5.78 8.59 -4.70
C VAL A 31 6.24 8.22 -3.29
N PHE A 32 5.61 7.22 -2.66
CA PHE A 32 5.98 6.76 -1.33
C PHE A 32 7.44 6.30 -1.27
N CYS A 33 7.87 5.43 -2.19
CA CYS A 33 9.22 4.88 -2.19
C CYS A 33 10.26 5.98 -2.37
N GLY A 34 10.10 6.85 -3.37
CA GLY A 34 11.07 7.91 -3.66
C GLY A 34 11.20 8.89 -2.50
N SER A 35 10.07 9.41 -2.02
CA SER A 35 10.07 10.41 -0.95
C SER A 35 10.49 9.83 0.40
N PHE A 36 10.02 8.64 0.78
CA PHE A 36 10.39 8.00 2.05
C PHE A 36 11.87 7.57 2.08
N TYR A 37 12.38 6.99 0.98
CA TYR A 37 13.79 6.62 0.86
C TYR A 37 14.70 7.84 1.06
N THR A 38 14.40 8.93 0.35
CA THR A 38 15.18 10.17 0.46
C THR A 38 15.02 10.80 1.85
N ALA A 39 13.81 10.79 2.43
CA ALA A 39 13.56 11.32 3.76
C ALA A 39 14.41 10.60 4.83
N VAL A 40 14.44 9.27 4.82
CA VAL A 40 15.19 8.48 5.81
C VAL A 40 16.69 8.75 5.73
N ILE A 41 17.26 8.80 4.50
CA ILE A 41 18.68 9.12 4.31
C ILE A 41 18.99 10.53 4.82
N GLN A 42 18.16 11.51 4.45
CA GLN A 42 18.39 12.90 4.83
C GLN A 42 18.21 13.12 6.34
N THR A 43 17.27 12.42 6.98
CA THR A 43 17.10 12.45 8.44
C THR A 43 18.35 11.94 9.13
N ARG A 44 18.96 10.86 8.61
CA ARG A 44 20.22 10.36 9.15
C ARG A 44 21.34 11.39 8.99
N THR A 45 21.49 12.00 7.81
CA THR A 45 22.51 13.03 7.59
C THR A 45 22.27 14.28 8.44
N LEU A 46 21.00 14.61 8.72
CA LEU A 46 20.63 15.72 9.58
C LEU A 46 21.03 15.48 11.04
N PHE A 47 20.84 14.26 11.53
CA PHE A 47 21.23 13.94 12.90
C PHE A 47 22.73 13.63 13.06
N SER A 48 23.48 13.42 11.98
CA SER A 48 24.91 13.17 12.06
C SER A 48 25.78 14.32 11.54
N PHE A 49 25.23 15.49 11.25
CA PHE A 49 26.05 16.62 10.80
C PHE A 49 26.74 17.30 12.00
N GLY A 50 27.97 17.76 11.76
CA GLY A 50 28.85 18.35 12.77
C GLY A 50 29.95 17.39 13.19
N ASP A 51 31.20 17.86 13.22
CA ASP A 51 32.40 17.01 13.36
C ASP A 51 32.45 16.18 14.66
N ALA A 52 31.74 16.61 15.71
CA ALA A 52 31.68 15.94 17.00
C ALA A 52 30.39 15.12 17.22
N ARG A 53 29.41 15.18 16.30
CA ARG A 53 28.12 14.51 16.50
C ARG A 53 28.15 13.07 15.99
N SER A 54 27.96 12.13 16.90
CA SER A 54 27.87 10.70 16.57
C SER A 54 26.51 10.13 16.97
N VAL A 55 25.88 9.41 16.03
CA VAL A 55 24.61 8.71 16.27
C VAL A 55 24.88 7.28 16.75
N THR A 56 23.94 6.71 17.50
CA THR A 56 24.04 5.33 17.99
C THR A 56 24.00 4.32 16.84
N VAL A 57 24.63 3.17 17.06
CA VAL A 57 24.61 2.04 16.10
C VAL A 57 23.18 1.56 15.87
N ASP A 58 22.33 1.60 16.89
CA ASP A 58 20.93 1.21 16.79
C ASP A 58 20.15 2.15 15.84
N PHE A 59 20.36 3.47 15.95
CA PHE A 59 19.74 4.42 15.03
C PHE A 59 20.23 4.25 13.59
N PHE A 60 21.52 3.98 13.40
CA PHE A 60 22.07 3.65 12.09
C PHE A 60 21.39 2.41 11.49
N ASN A 61 21.30 1.32 12.27
CA ASN A 61 20.71 0.07 11.81
C ASN A 61 19.21 0.24 11.52
N LEU A 62 18.50 1.02 12.34
CA LEU A 62 17.09 1.35 12.12
C LEU A 62 16.88 2.10 10.80
N THR A 63 17.67 3.16 10.54
CA THR A 63 17.54 3.96 9.31
C THR A 63 17.91 3.15 8.07
N GLU A 64 18.93 2.29 8.14
CA GLU A 64 19.25 1.35 7.05
C GLU A 64 18.11 0.33 6.82
N ALA A 65 17.55 -0.26 7.88
CA ALA A 65 16.45 -1.21 7.78
C ALA A 65 15.19 -0.58 7.17
N LEU A 66 14.83 0.64 7.58
CA LEU A 66 13.68 1.38 7.03
C LEU A 66 13.87 1.69 5.55
N LYS A 67 15.07 2.12 5.16
CA LYS A 67 15.41 2.43 3.76
C LYS A 67 15.26 1.19 2.86
N TRP A 68 15.86 0.07 3.24
CA TRP A 68 15.85 -1.15 2.42
C TRP A 68 14.50 -1.87 2.45
N SER A 69 13.78 -1.84 3.57
CA SER A 69 12.42 -2.40 3.65
C SER A 69 11.43 -1.66 2.74
N ALA A 70 11.52 -0.33 2.62
CA ALA A 70 10.66 0.45 1.73
C ALA A 70 10.83 0.05 0.24
N VAL A 71 12.08 -0.22 -0.19
CA VAL A 71 12.38 -0.73 -1.53
C VAL A 71 11.79 -2.13 -1.73
N GLY A 72 11.95 -3.02 -0.73
CA GLY A 72 11.39 -4.37 -0.77
C GLY A 72 9.86 -4.38 -0.86
N ILE A 73 9.18 -3.57 -0.04
CA ILE A 73 7.71 -3.42 -0.06
C ILE A 73 7.24 -2.90 -1.41
N THR A 74 7.96 -1.94 -2.00
CA THR A 74 7.66 -1.37 -3.31
C THR A 74 7.73 -2.42 -4.42
N ALA A 75 8.78 -3.24 -4.44
CA ALA A 75 8.92 -4.33 -5.41
C ALA A 75 7.79 -5.36 -5.27
N PHE A 76 7.48 -5.78 -4.05
CA PHE A 76 6.37 -6.69 -3.76
C PHE A 76 5.04 -6.13 -4.25
N MET A 77 4.75 -4.87 -3.95
CA MET A 77 3.49 -4.23 -4.34
C MET A 77 3.37 -4.03 -5.85
N GLY A 78 4.46 -3.78 -6.55
CA GLY A 78 4.46 -3.73 -8.02
C GLY A 78 4.04 -5.06 -8.65
N VAL A 79 4.61 -6.17 -8.18
CA VAL A 79 4.22 -7.53 -8.63
C VAL A 79 2.77 -7.82 -8.24
N TYR A 80 2.37 -7.47 -7.02
CA TYR A 80 1.01 -7.68 -6.53
C TYR A 80 -0.04 -6.90 -7.36
N ALA A 81 0.25 -5.65 -7.70
CA ALA A 81 -0.58 -4.82 -8.56
C ALA A 81 -0.82 -5.46 -9.93
N PHE A 82 0.24 -6.01 -10.54
CA PHE A 82 0.16 -6.70 -11.81
C PHE A 82 -0.72 -7.96 -11.74
N ILE A 83 -0.55 -8.77 -10.68
CA ILE A 83 -1.38 -9.96 -10.45
C ILE A 83 -2.86 -9.57 -10.29
N LEU A 84 -3.18 -8.54 -9.50
CA LEU A 84 -4.56 -8.06 -9.32
C LEU A 84 -5.18 -7.54 -10.61
N LEU A 85 -4.40 -6.85 -11.45
CA LEU A 85 -4.82 -6.42 -12.78
C LEU A 85 -5.15 -7.61 -13.69
N LEU A 86 -4.30 -8.65 -13.73
CA LEU A 86 -4.57 -9.88 -14.48
C LEU A 86 -5.87 -10.55 -14.02
N ILE A 87 -6.10 -10.63 -12.70
CA ILE A 87 -7.33 -11.18 -12.15
C ILE A 87 -8.55 -10.34 -12.56
N GLY A 88 -8.42 -9.01 -12.59
CA GLY A 88 -9.46 -8.12 -13.09
C GLY A 88 -9.82 -8.39 -14.55
N PHE A 89 -8.82 -8.60 -15.41
CA PHE A 89 -9.04 -8.97 -16.81
C PHE A 89 -9.68 -10.35 -16.95
N LEU A 90 -9.22 -11.35 -16.20
CA LEU A 90 -9.76 -12.70 -16.25
C LEU A 90 -11.21 -12.77 -15.74
N ALA A 91 -11.53 -12.05 -14.66
CA ALA A 91 -12.89 -11.98 -14.13
C ALA A 91 -13.86 -11.33 -15.11
N THR A 92 -13.43 -10.28 -15.80
CA THR A 92 -14.24 -9.57 -16.81
C THR A 92 -14.36 -10.40 -18.10
N GLY A 93 -13.28 -11.08 -18.52
CA GLY A 93 -13.24 -11.92 -19.73
C GLY A 93 -14.12 -13.17 -19.63
N ALA A 94 -14.11 -13.85 -18.47
CA ALA A 94 -14.90 -15.05 -18.20
C ALA A 94 -16.42 -14.81 -18.17
N SER A 95 -16.86 -13.56 -18.05
CA SER A 95 -18.29 -13.20 -18.02
C SER A 95 -19.00 -13.30 -19.38
N LYS A 96 -18.27 -13.35 -20.51
CA LYS A 96 -18.89 -13.32 -21.85
C LYS A 96 -18.62 -14.56 -22.73
N GLU A 97 -17.82 -15.52 -22.27
CA GLU A 97 -17.49 -16.75 -23.02
C GLU A 97 -18.12 -18.04 -22.46
N LYS A 98 -19.02 -17.92 -21.48
CA LYS A 98 -19.90 -19.04 -21.05
C LYS A 98 -21.03 -19.31 -22.06
N LYS A 99 -20.69 -19.52 -23.33
CA LYS A 99 -21.56 -20.27 -24.24
C LYS A 99 -20.98 -21.62 -24.67
N TYR A 100 -19.67 -21.83 -24.70
CA TYR A 100 -19.14 -23.14 -25.12
C TYR A 100 -17.75 -23.42 -24.51
N CYS A 101 -17.71 -23.95 -23.29
CA CYS A 101 -16.80 -25.05 -22.92
C CYS A 101 -17.06 -25.44 -21.46
N GLY A 102 -17.83 -26.51 -21.27
CA GLY A 102 -17.88 -27.20 -20.00
C GLY A 102 -16.56 -27.92 -19.78
N PHE A 103 -15.76 -27.44 -18.82
CA PHE A 103 -14.76 -28.26 -18.14
C PHE A 103 -14.43 -27.65 -16.76
N GLY A 104 -15.06 -28.20 -15.71
CA GLY A 104 -14.44 -28.43 -14.39
C GLY A 104 -13.83 -27.29 -13.56
N THR A 105 -14.06 -25.99 -13.80
CA THR A 105 -13.33 -24.89 -13.10
C THR A 105 -14.22 -23.94 -12.28
N GLY A 106 -15.40 -24.39 -11.85
CA GLY A 106 -16.35 -23.57 -11.07
C GLY A 106 -15.94 -23.31 -9.60
N LEU A 107 -15.11 -24.18 -9.01
CA LEU A 107 -14.73 -24.10 -7.60
C LEU A 107 -13.39 -23.37 -7.39
N GLY A 108 -12.39 -23.63 -8.25
CA GLY A 108 -11.07 -23.00 -8.16
C GLY A 108 -11.12 -21.49 -8.33
N SER A 109 -11.88 -20.98 -9.30
CA SER A 109 -12.01 -19.53 -9.56
C SER A 109 -12.60 -18.75 -8.37
N ARG A 110 -13.56 -19.34 -7.63
CA ARG A 110 -14.12 -18.71 -6.42
C ARG A 110 -13.13 -18.67 -5.27
N ILE A 111 -12.41 -19.77 -5.06
CA ILE A 111 -11.40 -19.88 -4.00
C ILE A 111 -10.26 -18.89 -4.29
N THR A 112 -9.81 -18.78 -5.53
CA THR A 112 -8.79 -17.81 -5.93
C THR A 112 -9.25 -16.37 -5.69
N VAL A 113 -10.44 -15.96 -6.14
CA VAL A 113 -10.93 -14.59 -5.92
C VAL A 113 -11.13 -14.28 -4.43
N ALA A 114 -11.64 -15.24 -3.65
CA ALA A 114 -11.77 -15.09 -2.20
C ALA A 114 -10.41 -14.94 -1.50
N PHE A 115 -9.40 -15.73 -1.90
CA PHE A 115 -8.05 -15.63 -1.38
C PHE A 115 -7.44 -14.24 -1.65
N PHE A 116 -7.53 -13.75 -2.88
CA PHE A 116 -7.03 -12.41 -3.21
C PHE A 116 -7.79 -11.29 -2.51
N LEU A 117 -9.09 -11.45 -2.25
CA LEU A 117 -9.86 -10.50 -1.46
C LEU A 117 -9.32 -10.41 -0.03
N VAL A 118 -9.16 -11.55 0.65
CA VAL A 118 -8.62 -11.60 2.02
C VAL A 118 -7.19 -11.06 2.06
N LEU A 119 -6.34 -11.46 1.11
CA LEU A 119 -4.96 -10.98 1.03
C LEU A 119 -4.89 -9.47 0.78
N THR A 120 -5.71 -8.92 -0.13
CA THR A 120 -5.77 -7.48 -0.41
C THR A 120 -6.21 -6.73 0.84
N TYR A 121 -7.15 -7.28 1.61
CA TYR A 121 -7.62 -6.69 2.85
C TYR A 121 -6.51 -6.62 3.92
N ILE A 122 -5.73 -7.68 4.09
CA ILE A 122 -4.58 -7.69 5.01
C ILE A 122 -3.54 -6.63 4.59
N ILE A 123 -3.22 -6.56 3.29
CA ILE A 123 -2.29 -5.57 2.74
C ILE A 123 -2.82 -4.14 2.94
N PHE A 124 -4.12 -3.93 2.76
CA PHE A 124 -4.78 -2.65 3.03
C PHE A 124 -4.61 -2.21 4.48
N ILE A 125 -4.85 -3.09 5.44
CA ILE A 125 -4.63 -2.79 6.86
C ILE A 125 -3.17 -2.45 7.13
N GLY A 126 -2.23 -3.18 6.52
CA GLY A 126 -0.79 -2.89 6.61
C GLY A 126 -0.44 -1.48 6.12
N TRP A 127 -0.94 -1.08 4.95
CA TRP A 127 -0.71 0.26 4.41
C TRP A 127 -1.40 1.37 5.21
N LEU A 128 -2.56 1.09 5.80
CA LEU A 128 -3.24 2.01 6.70
C LEU A 128 -2.41 2.25 7.96
N LEU A 129 -1.87 1.19 8.58
CA LEU A 129 -0.98 1.31 9.72
C LEU A 129 0.31 2.07 9.38
N MET A 130 0.92 1.80 8.21
CA MET A 130 2.09 2.55 7.75
C MET A 130 1.78 4.05 7.57
N SER A 131 0.58 4.37 7.08
CA SER A 131 0.13 5.77 6.96
C SER A 131 0.00 6.43 8.33
N CYS A 132 -0.61 5.76 9.30
CA CYS A 132 -0.71 6.26 10.68
C CYS A 132 0.67 6.49 11.31
N MET A 133 1.61 5.54 11.15
CA MET A 133 2.97 5.67 11.67
C MET A 133 3.75 6.80 10.98
N GLY A 134 3.51 7.05 9.69
CA GLY A 134 4.13 8.13 8.93
C GLY A 134 3.78 9.54 9.43
N VAL A 135 2.70 9.69 10.21
CA VAL A 135 2.34 10.97 10.86
C VAL A 135 3.38 11.38 11.89
N ILE A 136 4.02 10.43 12.58
CA ILE A 136 4.98 10.71 13.67
C ILE A 136 6.16 11.57 13.20
N PRO A 137 6.97 11.16 12.20
CA PRO A 137 8.07 12.00 11.71
C PRO A 137 7.56 13.30 11.06
N SER A 138 6.41 13.27 10.39
CA SER A 138 5.80 14.46 9.79
C SER A 138 5.46 15.52 10.84
N LEU A 139 4.87 15.09 11.96
CA LEU A 139 4.52 15.95 13.08
C LEU A 139 5.77 16.49 13.78
N PHE A 140 6.79 15.66 13.97
CA PHE A 140 8.06 16.10 14.55
C PHE A 140 8.69 17.26 13.76
N PHE A 141 8.83 17.12 12.43
CA PHE A 141 9.40 18.19 11.60
C PHE A 141 8.47 19.40 11.50
N TYR A 142 7.14 19.20 11.52
CA TYR A 142 6.18 20.30 11.60
C TYR A 142 6.38 21.13 12.88
N LEU A 143 6.46 20.48 14.04
CA LEU A 143 6.62 21.14 15.33
C LEU A 143 7.97 21.87 15.41
N THR A 144 9.06 21.24 14.98
CA THR A 144 10.41 21.81 15.11
C THR A 144 10.73 22.90 14.08
N VAL A 145 10.19 22.82 12.86
CA VAL A 145 10.58 23.72 11.75
C VAL A 145 9.51 24.77 11.42
N ILE A 146 8.22 24.39 11.42
CA ILE A 146 7.12 25.29 11.07
C ILE A 146 6.67 26.06 12.30
N VAL A 147 6.30 25.34 13.36
CA VAL A 147 5.87 25.96 14.62
C VAL A 147 7.08 26.54 15.37
N LYS A 148 8.29 26.04 15.07
CA LYS A 148 9.53 26.38 15.78
C LYS A 148 9.33 26.17 17.28
N ALA A 149 8.78 25.03 17.66
CA ALA A 149 8.44 24.70 19.04
C ALA A 149 9.71 24.62 19.91
N ALA A 150 9.59 25.21 21.11
CA ALA A 150 10.61 25.22 22.16
C ALA A 150 12.04 25.68 21.76
N PRO A 151 12.21 26.80 21.04
CA PRO A 151 13.52 27.38 20.85
C PRO A 151 13.88 28.17 22.12
N TYR A 152 15.08 27.95 22.65
CA TYR A 152 15.63 28.77 23.72
C TYR A 152 16.81 29.59 23.20
N LYS A 153 17.27 30.58 23.96
CA LYS A 153 18.37 31.44 23.55
C LYS A 153 19.57 31.29 24.47
N VAL A 154 20.76 31.15 23.87
CA VAL A 154 22.05 31.18 24.56
C VAL A 154 22.92 32.22 23.87
N GLY A 155 23.45 33.19 24.61
CA GLY A 155 24.29 34.26 24.01
C GLY A 155 23.61 35.06 22.90
N GLY A 156 22.27 35.16 22.90
CA GLY A 156 21.49 35.84 21.86
C GLY A 156 21.18 35.00 20.61
N GLN A 157 21.72 33.78 20.49
CA GLN A 157 21.44 32.86 19.39
C GLN A 157 20.36 31.84 19.77
N SER A 158 19.55 31.42 18.79
CA SER A 158 18.53 30.38 19.00
C SER A 158 19.13 28.99 19.03
N CYS A 159 18.60 28.17 19.92
CA CYS A 159 18.98 26.79 20.14
C CYS A 159 17.74 25.89 20.18
N LEU A 160 17.89 24.66 19.67
CA LEU A 160 16.89 23.60 19.73
C LEU A 160 17.48 22.42 20.51
N ASN A 161 16.76 21.95 21.53
CA ASN A 161 17.15 20.78 22.32
C ASN A 161 16.21 19.61 21.97
N LEU A 162 16.76 18.56 21.37
CA LEU A 162 15.97 17.40 20.91
C LEU A 162 15.52 16.45 22.04
N GLN A 163 16.04 16.59 23.26
CA GLN A 163 15.63 15.77 24.41
C GLN A 163 14.15 15.98 24.76
N GLN A 164 13.61 17.18 24.49
CA GLN A 164 12.19 17.47 24.68
C GLN A 164 11.28 16.60 23.81
N PHE A 165 11.82 16.04 22.72
CA PHE A 165 11.15 15.11 21.83
C PHE A 165 11.56 13.65 22.08
N GLY A 166 12.34 13.37 23.14
CA GLY A 166 12.85 12.03 23.47
C GLY A 166 13.86 11.48 22.46
N LEU A 167 14.55 12.36 21.72
CA LEU A 167 15.52 11.99 20.69
C LEU A 167 16.97 12.04 21.19
N ASP A 168 17.19 12.23 22.49
CA ASP A 168 18.51 12.12 23.12
C ASP A 168 19.12 10.72 22.94
N VAL A 169 18.31 9.67 22.97
CA VAL A 169 18.71 8.26 22.72
C VAL A 169 19.31 7.99 21.34
N VAL A 170 19.16 8.91 20.39
CA VAL A 170 19.72 8.80 19.04
C VAL A 170 21.22 9.09 19.03
N PHE A 171 21.73 9.83 20.01
CA PHE A 171 23.11 10.30 20.05
C PHE A 171 23.96 9.46 20.98
N ASN A 172 25.21 9.21 20.59
CA ASN A 172 26.14 8.47 21.44
C ASN A 172 26.77 9.43 22.48
N THR A 173 26.48 9.21 23.75
CA THR A 173 26.91 10.07 24.87
C THR A 173 28.21 9.59 25.53
N THR A 174 28.90 8.59 24.99
CA THR A 174 30.09 7.99 25.64
C THR A 174 31.31 8.90 25.67
N ASN A 175 31.33 9.94 24.84
CA ASN A 175 32.35 10.99 24.86
C ASN A 175 31.63 12.26 25.31
N ASP A 176 31.88 12.74 26.53
CA ASP A 176 31.34 13.98 27.14
C ASP A 176 31.66 15.27 26.34
N THR A 177 32.04 15.15 25.06
CA THR A 177 32.30 16.26 24.15
C THR A 177 30.98 16.80 23.59
N PRO A 178 30.62 18.05 23.90
CA PRO A 178 29.47 18.71 23.29
C PRO A 178 29.64 18.82 21.77
N ALA A 179 28.56 18.69 21.00
CA ALA A 179 28.63 18.92 19.55
C ALA A 179 28.95 20.39 19.21
N ASN A 180 28.73 21.32 20.15
CA ASN A 180 28.94 22.75 19.95
C ASN A 180 29.61 23.39 21.18
N THR A 181 30.93 23.27 21.28
CA THR A 181 31.75 23.72 22.43
C THR A 181 31.69 25.23 22.75
N GLY A 182 30.91 26.03 22.01
CA GLY A 182 30.73 27.47 22.25
C GLY A 182 29.32 27.91 22.69
N LEU A 183 28.27 27.11 22.47
CA LEU A 183 26.88 27.51 22.77
C LEU A 183 25.95 26.38 23.27
N GLY A 184 26.28 25.11 23.00
CA GLY A 184 25.47 23.95 23.39
C GLY A 184 26.29 22.97 24.22
N ASN A 185 25.71 22.38 25.25
CA ASN A 185 26.44 21.51 26.16
C ASN A 185 26.33 20.04 25.76
N ASN A 186 25.38 19.69 24.89
CA ASN A 186 25.09 18.30 24.54
C ASN A 186 25.03 18.06 23.03
N MET A 187 25.21 16.80 22.60
CA MET A 187 25.18 16.43 21.17
C MET A 187 23.79 16.59 20.53
N TRP A 188 22.72 16.48 21.32
CA TRP A 188 21.33 16.64 20.87
C TRP A 188 20.85 18.09 20.81
N GLU A 189 21.74 19.06 21.07
CA GLU A 189 21.46 20.50 20.97
C GLU A 189 22.01 21.09 19.67
N TYR A 190 21.19 21.89 19.01
CA TYR A 190 21.53 22.58 17.76
C TYR A 190 21.41 24.08 18.00
N CYS A 191 22.53 24.80 17.97
CA CYS A 191 22.61 26.22 18.29
C CYS A 191 23.21 27.04 17.15
N GLY A 192 22.79 28.30 17.02
CA GLY A 192 23.41 29.26 16.09
C GLY A 192 23.32 28.81 14.63
N ASN A 193 24.48 28.61 13.98
CA ASN A 193 24.53 28.17 12.59
C ASN A 193 23.96 26.76 12.39
N ASP A 194 24.15 25.85 13.36
CA ASP A 194 23.61 24.49 13.30
C ASP A 194 22.09 24.49 13.39
N TYR A 195 21.52 25.40 14.20
CA TYR A 195 20.07 25.59 14.26
C TYR A 195 19.52 26.06 12.92
N ASN A 196 20.15 27.05 12.28
CA ASN A 196 19.72 27.55 10.98
C ASN A 196 19.80 26.47 9.89
N LYS A 197 20.86 25.65 9.90
CA LYS A 197 20.97 24.49 9.01
C LYS A 197 19.89 23.45 9.30
N PHE A 198 19.64 23.14 10.58
CA PHE A 198 18.57 22.23 10.99
C PHE A 198 17.20 22.70 10.50
N GLN A 199 16.92 24.01 10.55
CA GLN A 199 15.67 24.56 10.01
C GLN A 199 15.57 24.42 8.49
N ALA A 200 16.65 24.70 7.76
CA ALA A 200 16.66 24.61 6.30
C ALA A 200 16.46 23.16 5.82
N ASP A 201 17.28 22.24 6.30
CA ASP A 201 17.23 20.82 5.92
C ASP A 201 15.96 20.15 6.49
N GLY A 202 15.54 20.54 7.70
CA GLY A 202 14.31 20.06 8.32
C GLY A 202 13.05 20.47 7.56
N PHE A 203 13.02 21.63 6.91
CA PHE A 203 11.89 22.05 6.07
C PHE A 203 11.76 21.15 4.83
N GLN A 204 12.88 20.76 4.24
CA GLN A 204 12.90 19.81 3.14
C GLN A 204 12.41 18.42 3.59
N LEU A 205 12.85 17.95 4.77
CA LEU A 205 12.41 16.69 5.35
C LEU A 205 10.91 16.67 5.66
N PHE A 206 10.36 17.77 6.20
CA PHE A 206 8.91 17.90 6.40
C PHE A 206 8.15 17.63 5.10
N ASN A 207 8.54 18.29 4.01
CA ASN A 207 7.89 18.10 2.71
C ASN A 207 8.02 16.66 2.20
N LEU A 208 9.20 16.05 2.32
CA LEU A 208 9.41 14.66 1.92
C LEU A 208 8.54 13.67 2.71
N TYR A 209 8.44 13.84 4.03
CA TYR A 209 7.59 12.98 4.86
C TYR A 209 6.09 13.17 4.57
N ILE A 210 5.64 14.39 4.28
CA ILE A 210 4.26 14.65 3.86
C ILE A 210 3.97 14.02 2.50
N VAL A 211 4.88 14.16 1.52
CA VAL A 211 4.73 13.54 0.20
C VAL A 211 4.72 12.00 0.33
N ALA A 212 5.54 11.44 1.20
CA ALA A 212 5.52 10.01 1.51
C ALA A 212 4.18 9.59 2.10
N LEU A 213 3.66 10.33 3.07
CA LEU A 213 2.36 10.08 3.69
C LEU A 213 1.23 10.11 2.66
N VAL A 214 1.23 11.12 1.78
CA VAL A 214 0.26 11.21 0.68
C VAL A 214 0.40 10.01 -0.27
N GLY A 215 1.62 9.59 -0.60
CA GLY A 215 1.87 8.39 -1.40
C GLY A 215 1.27 7.13 -0.76
N ALA A 216 1.49 6.91 0.54
CA ALA A 216 0.90 5.80 1.28
C ALA A 216 -0.64 5.85 1.32
N LEU A 217 -1.22 7.04 1.47
CA LEU A 217 -2.67 7.24 1.42
C LEU A 217 -3.24 6.95 0.02
N VAL A 218 -2.56 7.36 -1.05
CA VAL A 218 -2.95 6.99 -2.42
C VAL A 218 -2.91 5.48 -2.61
N VAL A 219 -1.91 4.79 -2.06
CA VAL A 219 -1.87 3.31 -2.05
C VAL A 219 -3.07 2.73 -1.31
N THR A 220 -3.39 3.20 -0.11
CA THR A 220 -4.57 2.69 0.62
C THR A 220 -5.88 2.90 -0.15
N ILE A 221 -6.08 4.07 -0.77
CA ILE A 221 -7.25 4.35 -1.62
C ILE A 221 -7.30 3.39 -2.81
N SER A 222 -6.16 3.14 -3.48
CA SER A 222 -6.11 2.20 -4.59
C SER A 222 -6.47 0.76 -4.19
N LEU A 223 -6.07 0.34 -2.98
CA LEU A 223 -6.43 -0.97 -2.42
C LEU A 223 -7.93 -1.07 -2.11
N VAL A 224 -8.57 0.02 -1.67
CA VAL A 224 -10.04 0.08 -1.50
C VAL A 224 -10.75 -0.10 -2.85
N HIS A 225 -10.25 0.52 -3.92
CA HIS A 225 -10.78 0.29 -5.27
C HIS A 225 -10.65 -1.18 -5.68
N TYR A 226 -9.49 -1.81 -5.44
CA TYR A 226 -9.32 -3.24 -5.71
C TYR A 226 -10.24 -4.13 -4.89
N LEU A 227 -10.43 -3.84 -3.59
CA LEU A 227 -11.37 -4.56 -2.74
C LEU A 227 -12.81 -4.46 -3.26
N THR A 228 -13.20 -3.28 -3.75
CA THR A 228 -14.51 -3.06 -4.37
C THR A 228 -14.65 -3.93 -5.62
N CYS A 229 -13.67 -3.92 -6.53
CA CYS A 229 -13.66 -4.75 -7.73
C CYS A 229 -13.69 -6.26 -7.40
N LEU A 230 -12.87 -6.71 -6.44
CA LEU A 230 -12.81 -8.11 -6.02
C LEU A 230 -14.11 -8.56 -5.36
N SER A 231 -14.74 -7.71 -4.55
CA SER A 231 -16.04 -8.01 -3.92
C SER A 231 -17.15 -8.16 -4.95
N ALA A 232 -17.19 -7.30 -5.97
CA ALA A 232 -18.16 -7.39 -7.06
C ALA A 232 -17.97 -8.68 -7.87
N ASN A 233 -16.71 -9.02 -8.18
CA ASN A 233 -16.36 -10.26 -8.87
C ASN A 233 -16.71 -11.49 -8.03
N TYR A 234 -16.45 -11.46 -6.72
CA TYR A 234 -16.79 -12.55 -5.81
C TYR A 234 -18.32 -12.76 -5.72
N ALA A 235 -19.09 -11.68 -5.55
CA ALA A 235 -20.55 -11.73 -5.52
C ALA A 235 -21.12 -12.32 -6.82
N HIS A 236 -20.64 -11.84 -7.97
CA HIS A 236 -21.06 -12.35 -9.27
C HIS A 236 -20.74 -13.85 -9.46
N LEU A 237 -19.54 -14.30 -9.04
CA LEU A 237 -19.17 -15.71 -9.11
C LEU A 237 -20.00 -16.59 -8.16
N LYS A 238 -20.37 -16.06 -7.00
CA LYS A 238 -21.25 -16.73 -6.03
C LYS A 238 -22.65 -16.91 -6.60
N ASP A 239 -23.22 -15.87 -7.18
CA ASP A 239 -24.58 -15.91 -7.75
C ASP A 239 -24.64 -16.76 -9.02
N SER A 240 -23.66 -16.64 -9.91
CA SER A 240 -23.49 -17.56 -11.06
C SER A 240 -23.43 -19.03 -10.63
N GLY A 241 -22.91 -19.30 -9.43
CA GLY A 241 -22.86 -20.63 -8.86
C GLY A 241 -24.19 -21.18 -8.38
N LYS A 242 -25.02 -20.32 -7.82
CA LYS A 242 -26.38 -20.69 -7.44
C LYS A 242 -27.18 -21.03 -8.69
N ILE A 243 -27.11 -20.17 -9.72
CA ILE A 243 -27.81 -20.37 -11.00
C ILE A 243 -27.43 -21.72 -11.61
N TYR A 244 -26.14 -22.05 -11.69
CA TYR A 244 -25.68 -23.35 -12.20
C TYR A 244 -26.26 -24.54 -11.41
N LYS A 245 -26.28 -24.46 -10.07
CA LYS A 245 -26.88 -25.51 -9.23
C LYS A 245 -28.38 -25.66 -9.46
N TYR A 246 -29.09 -24.56 -9.68
CA TYR A 246 -30.52 -24.58 -10.01
C TYR A 246 -30.75 -25.24 -11.38
N GLU A 247 -29.96 -24.91 -12.39
CA GLU A 247 -30.04 -25.53 -13.72
C GLU A 247 -29.73 -27.04 -13.68
N GLU A 248 -28.71 -27.45 -12.93
CA GLU A 248 -28.37 -28.86 -12.74
C GLU A 248 -29.48 -29.64 -12.02
N THR A 249 -30.08 -29.04 -10.99
CA THR A 249 -31.21 -29.66 -10.26
C THR A 249 -32.43 -29.80 -11.17
N LYS A 250 -32.77 -28.75 -11.93
CA LYS A 250 -33.86 -28.75 -12.89
C LYS A 250 -33.66 -29.83 -13.97
N TYR A 251 -32.46 -29.93 -14.53
CA TYR A 251 -32.15 -30.94 -15.55
C TYR A 251 -32.28 -32.38 -15.02
N ARG A 252 -31.86 -32.61 -13.76
CA ARG A 252 -32.03 -33.91 -13.10
C ARG A 252 -33.51 -34.26 -12.92
N GLU A 253 -34.33 -33.31 -12.47
CA GLU A 253 -35.78 -33.50 -12.30
C GLU A 253 -36.48 -33.77 -13.65
N GLU A 254 -36.11 -33.07 -14.73
CA GLU A 254 -36.64 -33.31 -16.07
C GLU A 254 -36.27 -34.72 -16.59
N GLN A 255 -35.06 -35.21 -16.33
CA GLN A 255 -34.66 -36.57 -16.67
C GLN A 255 -35.43 -37.63 -15.86
N GLU A 256 -35.62 -37.43 -14.56
CA GLU A 256 -36.41 -38.34 -13.73
C GLU A 256 -37.86 -38.43 -14.21
N LEU A 257 -38.49 -37.29 -14.52
CA LEU A 257 -39.84 -37.24 -15.08
C LEU A 257 -39.92 -37.97 -16.43
N HIS A 258 -38.94 -37.75 -17.31
CA HIS A 258 -38.91 -38.41 -18.61
C HIS A 258 -38.80 -39.93 -18.49
N ASN A 259 -37.98 -40.43 -17.56
CA ASN A 259 -37.82 -41.85 -17.28
C ASN A 259 -39.13 -42.47 -16.74
N ILE A 260 -39.82 -41.79 -15.80
CA ILE A 260 -41.09 -42.26 -15.26
C ILE A 260 -42.15 -42.37 -16.35
N VAL A 261 -42.30 -41.35 -17.20
CA VAL A 261 -43.27 -41.35 -18.30
C VAL A 261 -42.98 -42.48 -19.29
N THR A 262 -41.71 -42.69 -19.64
CA THR A 262 -41.30 -43.73 -20.59
C THR A 262 -41.58 -45.13 -20.04
N ASN A 263 -41.18 -45.40 -18.79
CA ASN A 263 -41.47 -46.67 -18.12
C ASN A 263 -42.98 -46.94 -17.94
N SER A 264 -43.77 -45.89 -17.73
CA SER A 264 -45.23 -46.02 -17.60
C SER A 264 -45.87 -46.43 -18.93
N LYS A 265 -45.40 -45.87 -20.05
CA LYS A 265 -45.87 -46.24 -21.40
C LYS A 265 -45.50 -47.69 -21.76
N GLU A 266 -44.31 -48.14 -21.40
CA GLU A 266 -43.90 -49.53 -21.63
C GLU A 266 -44.80 -50.52 -20.87
N LYS A 267 -45.15 -50.22 -19.61
CA LYS A 267 -46.06 -51.06 -18.82
C LYS A 267 -47.51 -51.09 -19.32
N LEU A 268 -47.95 -50.07 -20.07
CA LEU A 268 -49.30 -50.00 -20.65
C LEU A 268 -49.41 -50.73 -22.00
N ASN A 269 -48.29 -51.06 -22.63
CA ASN A 269 -48.23 -51.77 -23.91
C ASN A 269 -48.03 -53.30 -23.76
N TYR A 270 -48.12 -53.81 -22.52
CA TYR A 270 -48.12 -55.23 -22.16
C TYR A 270 -49.44 -55.58 -21.48
#